data_AF-A0A6N3H968-F1
#
_entry.id   AF-A0A6N3H968-F1
#
_cell.length_a   1.000
_cell.length_b   1.000
_cell.length_c   1.000
_cell.angle_alpha   90.00
_cell.angle_beta   90.00
_cell.angle_gamma   90.00
#
_symmetry.space_group_name_H-M   'P 1'
#
loop_
_entity.id
_entity.type
_entity.pdbx_description
1 polymer ?
#
loop_
_entity_poly.entity_id
_entity_poly.type
_entity_poly.pdbx_seq_one_letter_code
_entity_poly.pdbx_strand_id
1 'polypeptide(L)'
;MAENMKNLCAPVPAGLHARVREEQEASGQTLGQYMTWLIRTFYDNQKEETTMSGDKRTVAFQVPGELFEKFKDYLQEKGIKQNAFFLDCIHRALAEAQEERVDADASAEPDGEAETDATSQGEDADEDSTAE
;
A
#
# COMPACT_ATOMS: atom_id res chain seq x y z
N MET A 1 24.51 10.32 19.91
CA MET A 1 25.65 9.94 19.05
C MET A 1 25.94 11.13 18.16
N ALA A 2 27.18 11.60 18.05
CA ALA A 2 27.50 12.75 17.19
C ALA A 2 27.36 12.33 15.72
N GLU A 3 26.47 12.99 14.97
CA GLU A 3 26.33 12.74 13.54
C GLU A 3 27.61 13.18 12.81
N ASN A 4 28.04 12.38 11.82
CA ASN A 4 29.19 12.72 11.00
C ASN A 4 28.81 13.87 10.05
N MET A 5 29.34 15.07 10.30
CA MET A 5 29.06 16.26 9.48
C MET A 5 29.98 16.34 8.26
N LYS A 6 29.41 16.63 7.08
CA LYS A 6 30.13 16.88 5.83
C LYS A 6 29.70 18.22 5.24
N ASN A 7 30.62 18.95 4.63
CA ASN A 7 30.34 20.25 4.01
C ASN A 7 29.73 20.09 2.61
N LEU A 8 28.68 20.88 2.33
CA LEU A 8 28.10 21.03 0.99
C LEU A 8 28.57 22.37 0.41
N CYS A 9 29.31 22.34 -0.70
CA CYS A 9 29.82 23.54 -1.37
C CYS A 9 29.47 23.51 -2.86
N ALA A 10 28.73 24.52 -3.32
CA ALA A 10 28.36 24.70 -4.72
C ALA A 10 28.14 26.20 -5.00
N PRO A 11 28.48 26.69 -6.21
CA PRO A 11 28.14 28.05 -6.61
C PRO A 11 26.61 28.19 -6.77
N VAL A 12 26.06 29.29 -6.26
CA VAL A 12 24.62 29.60 -6.29
C VAL A 12 24.42 30.96 -6.98
N PRO A 13 23.37 31.13 -7.81
CA PRO A 13 23.05 32.44 -8.39
C PRO A 13 22.89 33.52 -7.31
N ALA A 14 23.43 34.72 -7.58
CA ALA A 14 23.49 35.81 -6.58
C ALA A 14 22.12 36.18 -6.00
N GLY A 15 21.05 36.18 -6.80
CA GLY A 15 19.70 36.45 -6.33
C GLY A 15 19.16 35.39 -5.37
N LEU A 16 19.40 34.11 -5.66
CA LEU A 16 18.99 33.02 -4.77
C LEU A 16 19.81 33.04 -3.47
N HIS A 17 21.11 33.34 -3.56
CA HIS A 17 21.95 33.53 -2.39
C HIS A 17 21.42 34.66 -1.48
N ALA A 18 21.11 35.84 -2.05
CA ALA A 18 20.58 36.97 -1.27
C ALA A 18 19.29 36.61 -0.53
N ARG A 19 18.35 35.95 -1.21
CA ARG A 19 17.09 35.50 -0.62
C ARG A 19 17.31 34.50 0.53
N VAL A 20 18.15 33.49 0.32
CA VAL A 20 18.48 32.49 1.35
C VAL A 20 19.08 33.16 2.58
N ARG A 21 19.92 34.19 2.40
CA ARG A 21 20.53 34.95 3.50
C ARG A 21 19.50 35.76 4.29
N GLU A 22 18.61 36.47 3.61
CA GLU A 22 17.54 37.24 4.24
C GLU A 22 16.60 36.34 5.08
N GLU A 23 16.15 35.22 4.50
CA GLU A 23 15.29 34.26 5.20
C GLU A 23 16.02 33.55 6.36
N GLN A 24 17.31 33.28 6.20
CA GLN A 24 18.14 32.71 7.26
C GLN A 24 18.31 33.70 8.43
N GLU A 25 18.49 34.99 8.16
CA GLU A 25 18.60 36.02 9.18
C GLU A 25 17.27 36.24 9.90
N ALA A 26 16.16 36.25 9.14
CA ALA A 26 14.80 36.34 9.71
C ALA A 26 14.43 35.14 10.60
N SER A 27 14.94 33.94 10.29
CA SER A 27 14.68 32.74 11.09
C SER A 27 15.52 32.66 12.38
N GLY A 28 16.55 33.50 12.53
CA GLY A 28 17.47 33.49 13.67
C GLY A 28 18.36 32.24 13.77
N GLN A 29 18.32 31.37 12.76
CA GLN A 29 19.11 30.14 12.72
C GLN A 29 20.52 30.42 12.19
N THR A 30 21.49 29.60 12.59
CA THR A 30 22.79 29.59 11.92
C THR A 30 22.62 29.08 10.48
N LEU A 31 23.51 29.48 9.57
CA LEU A 31 23.46 29.05 8.17
C LEU A 31 23.41 27.51 8.04
N GLY A 32 24.20 26.79 8.83
CA GLY A 32 24.20 25.31 8.82
C GLY A 32 22.84 24.72 9.24
N GLN A 33 22.22 25.27 10.28
CA GLN A 33 20.90 24.84 10.74
C GLN A 33 19.82 25.14 9.70
N TYR A 34 19.82 26.37 9.16
CA TYR A 34 18.86 26.79 8.15
C TYR A 34 18.97 25.94 6.88
N MET A 35 20.18 25.70 6.38
CA MET A 35 20.40 24.85 5.20
C MET A 35 20.00 23.40 5.47
N THR A 36 20.28 22.86 6.66
CA THR A 36 19.85 21.52 7.05
C THR A 36 18.32 21.43 7.07
N TRP A 37 17.65 22.42 7.66
CA TRP A 37 16.18 22.49 7.67
C TRP A 37 15.60 22.62 6.26
N LEU A 38 16.17 23.50 5.42
CA LEU A 38 15.69 23.74 4.06
C LEU A 38 15.82 22.49 3.18
N ILE A 39 16.96 21.80 3.24
CA ILE A 39 17.21 20.57 2.48
C ILE A 39 16.30 19.44 2.99
N ARG A 40 16.16 19.29 4.31
CA ARG A 40 15.27 18.29 4.89
C ARG A 40 13.82 18.54 4.48
N THR A 41 13.36 19.79 4.60
CA THR A 41 12.02 20.20 4.20
C THR A 41 11.79 19.89 2.73
N PHE A 42 12.74 20.19 1.84
CA PHE A 42 12.63 19.87 0.42
C PHE A 42 12.45 18.36 0.16
N TYR A 43 13.25 17.50 0.79
CA TYR A 43 13.14 16.05 0.61
C TYR A 43 11.94 15.42 1.31
N ASP A 44 11.53 15.94 2.46
CA ASP A 44 10.33 15.48 3.16
C ASP A 44 9.07 15.87 2.36
N ASN A 45 9.02 17.09 1.79
CA ASN A 45 7.93 17.50 0.89
C ASN A 45 7.95 16.73 -0.44
N GLN A 46 9.12 16.47 -1.05
CA GLN A 46 9.19 15.60 -2.22
C GLN A 46 8.73 14.17 -1.90
N LYS A 47 9.07 13.65 -0.72
CA LYS A 47 8.53 12.35 -0.29
C LYS A 47 7.03 12.40 -0.14
N GLU A 48 6.43 13.44 0.46
CA GLU A 48 4.97 13.58 0.48
C GLU A 48 4.37 13.69 -0.93
N GLU A 49 4.95 14.49 -1.83
CA GLU A 49 4.46 14.65 -3.21
C GLU A 49 4.56 13.33 -4.01
N THR A 50 5.63 12.56 -3.80
CA THR A 50 5.89 11.28 -4.50
C THR A 50 5.19 10.09 -3.84
N THR A 51 4.95 10.11 -2.51
CA THR A 51 4.25 9.02 -1.77
C THR A 51 2.74 9.22 -1.67
N MET A 52 2.21 10.42 -1.96
CA MET A 52 0.77 10.65 -2.01
C MET A 52 0.13 10.38 -3.39
N SER A 53 0.93 10.18 -4.45
CA SER A 53 0.41 10.07 -5.83
C SER A 53 0.52 8.67 -6.46
N GLY A 54 1.18 7.71 -5.81
CA GLY A 54 1.40 6.35 -6.35
C GLY A 54 0.29 5.35 -6.02
N ASP A 55 -0.03 5.18 -4.73
CA ASP A 55 -0.84 4.03 -4.26
C ASP A 55 -2.27 4.36 -3.86
N LYS A 56 -2.64 5.64 -3.77
CA LYS A 56 -3.99 6.06 -3.35
C LYS A 56 -4.68 6.79 -4.49
N ARG A 57 -5.86 6.28 -4.88
CA ARG A 57 -6.77 6.96 -5.81
C ARG A 57 -7.94 7.52 -5.02
N THR A 58 -8.30 8.77 -5.31
CA THR A 58 -9.47 9.41 -4.68
C THR A 58 -10.75 8.86 -5.29
N VAL A 59 -11.66 8.39 -4.43
CA VAL A 59 -13.04 8.04 -4.80
C VAL A 59 -13.96 9.12 -4.24
N ALA A 60 -14.76 9.76 -5.10
CA ALA A 60 -15.71 10.79 -4.71
C ALA A 60 -17.06 10.55 -5.37
N PHE A 61 -18.14 10.74 -4.62
CA PHE A 61 -19.52 10.66 -5.09
C PHE A 61 -20.37 11.74 -4.41
N GLN A 62 -21.44 12.16 -5.07
CA GLN A 62 -22.39 13.12 -4.52
C GLN A 62 -23.48 12.38 -3.76
N VAL A 63 -23.85 12.91 -2.59
CA VAL A 63 -24.96 12.43 -1.77
C VAL A 63 -25.94 13.57 -1.50
N PRO A 64 -27.24 13.29 -1.29
CA PRO A 64 -28.19 14.28 -0.83
C PRO A 64 -27.75 14.94 0.49
N GLY A 65 -27.96 16.24 0.63
CA GLY A 65 -27.51 17.01 1.80
C GLY A 65 -28.04 16.49 3.13
N GLU A 66 -29.33 16.13 3.19
CA GLU A 66 -29.93 15.55 4.41
C GLU A 66 -29.30 14.22 4.81
N LEU A 67 -28.88 13.42 3.82
CA LEU A 67 -28.20 12.14 4.07
C LEU A 67 -26.78 12.37 4.59
N PHE A 68 -26.09 13.38 4.06
CA PHE A 68 -24.76 13.76 4.50
C PHE A 68 -24.75 14.21 5.97
N GLU A 69 -25.74 15.00 6.38
CA GLU A 69 -25.86 15.47 7.77
C GLU A 69 -26.12 14.31 8.73
N LYS A 70 -27.11 13.46 8.44
CA LYS A 70 -27.39 12.24 9.22
C LYS A 70 -26.17 11.32 9.33
N PHE A 71 -25.43 11.19 8.23
CA PHE A 71 -24.21 10.40 8.19
C PHE A 71 -23.10 10.97 9.08
N LYS A 72 -22.94 12.29 9.08
CA LYS A 72 -21.95 12.97 9.93
C LYS A 72 -22.28 12.77 11.41
N ASP A 73 -23.54 12.89 11.80
CA ASP A 73 -23.99 12.68 13.18
C ASP A 73 -23.72 11.24 13.65
N TYR A 74 -24.05 10.26 12.81
CA TYR A 74 -23.78 8.84 13.06
C TYR A 74 -22.28 8.56 13.30
N LEU A 75 -21.41 9.13 12.47
CA LEU A 75 -19.97 8.97 12.62
C LEU A 75 -19.44 9.62 13.89
N GLN A 76 -20.00 10.77 14.27
CA GLN A 76 -19.62 11.48 15.48
C GLN A 76 -20.06 10.72 16.74
N GLU A 77 -21.28 10.17 16.74
CA GLU A 77 -21.80 9.35 17.85
C GLU A 77 -20.93 8.12 18.09
N LYS A 78 -20.47 7.47 17.02
CA LYS A 78 -19.62 6.27 17.10
C LYS A 78 -18.11 6.57 17.19
N GLY A 79 -17.70 7.83 17.06
CA GLY A 79 -16.29 8.23 17.07
C GLY A 79 -15.47 7.70 15.88
N ILE A 80 -16.12 7.45 14.73
CA ILE A 80 -15.50 6.84 13.54
C ILE A 80 -15.13 7.92 12.52
N LYS A 81 -13.96 7.81 11.88
CA LYS A 81 -13.55 8.70 10.78
C LYS A 81 -14.25 8.30 9.48
N GLN A 82 -14.69 9.28 8.68
CA GLN A 82 -15.33 9.05 7.37
C GLN A 82 -14.54 8.08 6.48
N ASN A 83 -13.24 8.32 6.32
CA ASN A 83 -12.38 7.46 5.52
C ASN A 83 -12.32 6.02 6.04
N ALA A 84 -12.32 5.82 7.37
CA ALA A 84 -12.29 4.49 7.97
C ALA A 84 -13.60 3.73 7.73
N PHE A 85 -14.74 4.43 7.85
CA PHE A 85 -16.05 3.84 7.57
C PHE A 85 -16.17 3.34 6.12
N PHE A 86 -15.73 4.14 5.15
CA PHE A 86 -15.79 3.73 3.74
C PHE A 86 -14.83 2.58 3.40
N LEU A 87 -13.62 2.59 3.94
CA LEU A 87 -12.68 1.48 3.75
C LEU A 87 -13.23 0.18 4.33
N ASP A 88 -13.85 0.24 5.51
CA ASP A 88 -14.49 -0.92 6.14
C ASP A 88 -15.66 -1.46 5.29
N CYS A 89 -16.49 -0.57 4.76
CA CYS A 89 -17.56 -0.95 3.84
C CYS A 89 -17.03 -1.65 2.57
N ILE A 90 -15.95 -1.13 1.99
CA ILE A 90 -15.32 -1.71 0.79
C ILE A 90 -14.74 -3.10 1.12
N HIS A 91 -13.98 -3.23 2.21
CA HIS A 91 -13.38 -4.50 2.60
C HIS A 91 -14.45 -5.57 2.86
N ARG A 92 -15.52 -5.21 3.57
CA ARG A 92 -16.62 -6.14 3.85
C ARG A 92 -17.34 -6.57 2.57
N ALA A 93 -17.65 -5.65 1.67
CA ALA A 93 -18.29 -5.97 0.40
C ALA A 93 -17.42 -6.87 -0.49
N LEU A 94 -16.10 -6.65 -0.50
CA LEU A 94 -15.17 -7.51 -1.26
C LEU A 94 -15.02 -8.91 -0.62
N ALA A 95 -15.01 -8.99 0.71
CA ALA A 95 -14.95 -10.27 1.41
C ALA A 95 -16.22 -11.10 1.18
N GLU A 96 -17.41 -10.49 1.34
CA GLU A 96 -18.70 -11.13 1.06
C GLU A 96 -18.77 -11.66 -0.39
N ALA A 97 -18.31 -10.88 -1.37
CA ALA A 97 -18.27 -11.29 -2.77
C ALA A 97 -17.22 -12.39 -3.08
N GLN A 98 -16.22 -12.56 -2.22
CA GLN A 98 -15.23 -13.61 -2.35
C GLN A 98 -15.74 -14.92 -1.71
N GLU A 99 -16.42 -14.85 -0.58
CA GLU A 99 -17.06 -16.00 0.07
C GLU A 99 -18.16 -16.61 -0.81
N GLU A 100 -19.02 -15.78 -1.42
CA GLU A 100 -20.09 -16.24 -2.32
C GLU A 100 -19.57 -16.97 -3.58
N ARG A 101 -18.31 -16.75 -3.97
CA ARG A 101 -17.64 -17.50 -5.05
C ARG A 101 -17.09 -18.84 -4.61
N VAL A 102 -16.67 -18.96 -3.35
CA VAL A 102 -16.13 -20.20 -2.79
C VAL A 102 -17.26 -21.19 -2.51
N ASP A 103 -18.42 -20.72 -2.06
CA ASP A 103 -19.61 -21.57 -1.86
C ASP A 103 -20.22 -22.10 -3.18
N ALA A 104 -20.06 -21.34 -4.27
CA ALA A 104 -20.46 -21.78 -5.62
C ALA A 104 -19.50 -22.82 -6.23
N ASP A 105 -18.21 -22.76 -5.91
CA ASP A 105 -17.18 -23.71 -6.37
C ASP A 105 -17.13 -25.00 -5.52
N ALA A 106 -17.49 -24.91 -4.24
CA ALA A 106 -17.59 -26.05 -3.33
C ALA A 106 -18.88 -26.89 -3.52
N SER A 107 -19.84 -26.42 -4.33
CA SER A 107 -21.07 -27.16 -4.68
C SER A 107 -20.93 -28.00 -5.97
N ALA A 108 -19.76 -27.99 -6.62
CA ALA A 108 -19.43 -28.94 -7.67
C ALA A 108 -18.88 -30.23 -7.04
N GLU A 109 -19.80 -31.09 -6.61
CA GLU A 109 -19.54 -32.47 -6.16
C GLU A 109 -18.61 -33.20 -7.17
N PRO A 110 -17.53 -33.86 -6.73
CA PRO A 110 -16.92 -34.91 -7.54
C PRO A 110 -17.84 -36.13 -7.46
N ASP A 111 -18.77 -36.24 -8.42
CA ASP A 111 -19.60 -37.42 -8.61
C ASP A 111 -18.67 -38.63 -8.82
N GLY A 112 -18.79 -39.60 -7.92
CA GLY A 112 -17.97 -40.78 -7.90
C GLY A 112 -18.43 -41.83 -8.90
N GLU A 113 -17.49 -42.54 -9.48
CA GLU A 113 -17.72 -43.90 -9.95
C GLU A 113 -16.49 -44.76 -9.67
N ALA A 114 -16.71 -45.74 -8.81
CA ALA A 114 -15.79 -46.82 -8.49
C ALA A 114 -16.17 -48.06 -9.34
N GLU A 115 -15.14 -48.88 -9.56
CA GLU A 115 -15.18 -50.32 -9.90
C GLU A 115 -15.33 -50.65 -11.41
N THR A 116 -14.69 -51.67 -12.01
CA THR A 116 -14.26 -52.98 -11.53
C THR A 116 -13.08 -53.58 -12.34
N ASP A 117 -12.29 -54.39 -11.64
CA ASP A 117 -11.44 -55.54 -12.00
C ASP A 117 -11.68 -56.28 -13.35
N ALA A 118 -10.59 -56.68 -14.05
CA ALA A 118 -10.33 -58.07 -14.48
C ALA A 118 -9.20 -58.20 -15.54
N THR A 119 -8.06 -58.72 -15.10
CA THR A 119 -7.14 -59.70 -15.71
C THR A 119 -6.96 -59.80 -17.25
N SER A 120 -5.70 -59.73 -17.70
CA SER A 120 -5.16 -60.69 -18.68
C SER A 120 -3.65 -60.85 -18.47
N GLN A 121 -3.26 -62.11 -18.27
CA GLN A 121 -1.92 -62.67 -18.16
C GLN A 121 -1.06 -62.54 -19.43
N GLY A 122 0.24 -62.78 -19.26
CA GLY A 122 1.23 -63.12 -20.28
C GLY A 122 2.61 -62.57 -19.90
N GLU A 123 3.32 -63.23 -18.97
CA GLU A 123 4.45 -64.17 -19.25
C GLU A 123 5.70 -63.41 -19.78
N ASP A 124 6.68 -63.15 -18.92
CA ASP A 124 7.87 -63.98 -18.63
C ASP A 124 9.06 -63.63 -19.54
N ALA A 125 10.19 -63.29 -18.89
CA ALA A 125 11.56 -63.74 -19.19
C ALA A 125 12.62 -62.70 -18.73
N ASP A 126 13.30 -63.06 -17.63
CA ASP A 126 14.76 -63.06 -17.40
C ASP A 126 15.70 -62.12 -18.18
N GLU A 127 16.54 -61.38 -17.45
CA GLU A 127 17.98 -61.63 -17.20
C GLU A 127 18.62 -60.31 -16.69
N ASP A 128 19.02 -60.26 -15.42
CA ASP A 128 20.43 -60.29 -14.97
C ASP A 128 21.38 -59.32 -15.69
N SER A 129 21.85 -58.27 -14.99
CA SER A 129 23.26 -58.18 -14.57
C SER A 129 23.59 -56.86 -13.83
N THR A 130 24.19 -57.01 -12.64
CA THR A 130 25.48 -56.41 -12.20
C THR A 130 25.69 -54.91 -12.44
N ALA A 131 25.65 -54.03 -11.43
CA ALA A 131 26.63 -53.78 -10.36
C ALA A 131 27.93 -53.07 -10.81
N GLU A 132 28.24 -52.02 -10.03
CA GLU A 132 29.44 -51.16 -9.99
C GLU A 132 29.55 -49.96 -10.95
#